data_AF-A0A0F8YKY8-F1
#
_entry.id   AF-A0A0F8YKY8-F1
#
_cell.length_a   1.000
_cell.length_b   1.000
_cell.length_c   1.000
_cell.angle_alpha   90.00
_cell.angle_beta   90.00
_cell.angle_gamma   90.00
#
_symmetry.space_group_name_H-M   'P 1'
#
loop_
_entity.id
_entity.type
_entity.pdbx_description
1 polymer ?
#
loop_
_entity_poly.entity_id
_entity_poly.type
_entity_poly.pdbx_seq_one_letter_code
_entity_poly.pdbx_strand_id
1 'polypeptide(L)'
;MIRKWLRRLFPRSAEPWRPGYAFALGGGWGNAINWQDWERRRVVGWKQRHPKMGDRLDAEMQSGRVAVFRFTNVEPCLDPRDMFFASVEDMGYADDFPLPPVEKRSLFLT
;
A
#
# COMPACT_ATOMS: atom_id res chain seq x y z
N MET A 1 -28.06 2.63 30.36
CA MET A 1 -27.58 3.77 29.54
C MET A 1 -26.10 4.01 29.82
N ILE A 2 -25.18 3.27 29.17
CA ILE A 2 -23.72 3.50 29.29
C ILE A 2 -23.10 3.22 27.92
N ARG A 3 -23.04 4.24 27.06
CA ARG A 3 -22.27 4.21 25.81
C ARG A 3 -21.82 5.64 25.47
N LYS A 4 -20.71 6.12 26.06
CA LYS A 4 -20.12 7.39 25.59
C LYS A 4 -18.61 7.62 25.80
N TRP A 5 -17.85 6.70 26.40
CA TRP A 5 -16.47 7.04 26.84
C TRP A 5 -15.30 6.17 26.32
N LEU A 6 -15.46 5.46 25.20
CA LEU A 6 -14.35 4.76 24.52
C LEU A 6 -14.22 5.22 23.05
N ARG A 7 -13.91 6.49 22.84
CA ARG A 7 -13.64 7.06 21.50
C ARG A 7 -12.40 7.95 21.42
N ARG A 8 -11.59 8.05 22.48
CA ARG A 8 -10.59 9.12 22.66
C ARG A 8 -9.12 8.66 22.63
N LEU A 9 -8.80 7.48 22.10
CA LEU A 9 -7.40 6.99 22.06
C LEU A 9 -6.93 6.48 20.68
N PHE A 10 -7.75 6.57 19.64
CA PHE A 10 -7.32 6.30 18.28
C PHE A 10 -7.67 7.52 17.43
N PRO A 11 -6.70 8.31 16.93
CA PRO A 11 -7.00 9.26 15.88
C PRO A 11 -7.61 8.48 14.71
N ARG A 12 -8.74 8.98 14.19
CA ARG A 12 -9.39 8.47 12.98
C ARG A 12 -8.39 8.53 11.81
N SER A 13 -7.66 7.46 11.55
CA SER A 13 -7.21 7.09 10.19
C SER A 13 -8.26 6.24 9.47
N ALA A 14 -9.49 6.23 9.98
CA ALA A 14 -10.69 5.69 9.35
C ALA A 14 -11.23 6.63 8.26
N GLU A 15 -10.36 7.16 7.40
CA GLU A 15 -10.84 7.40 6.05
C GLU A 15 -11.30 6.05 5.51
N PRO A 16 -12.52 5.95 4.94
CA PRO A 16 -12.96 4.70 4.35
C PRO A 16 -11.87 4.25 3.39
N TRP A 17 -11.52 2.96 3.45
CA TRP A 17 -10.65 2.32 2.47
C TRP A 17 -11.14 2.75 1.09
N ARG A 18 -10.42 3.68 0.47
CA ARG A 18 -10.53 3.88 -0.96
C ARG A 18 -9.65 2.78 -1.54
N PRO A 19 -10.08 2.05 -2.58
CA PRO A 19 -9.15 1.24 -3.34
C PRO A 19 -8.14 2.21 -3.98
N GLY A 20 -7.11 2.54 -3.20
CA GLY A 20 -5.92 3.21 -3.67
C GLY A 20 -5.26 2.33 -4.71
N TYR A 21 -4.27 2.88 -5.39
CA TYR A 21 -3.57 2.09 -6.39
C TYR A 21 -2.77 0.98 -5.70
N ALA A 22 -2.81 -0.22 -6.26
CA ALA A 22 -2.05 -1.35 -5.74
C ALA A 22 -0.64 -1.33 -6.31
N PHE A 23 0.34 -1.47 -5.44
CA PHE A 23 1.74 -1.64 -5.77
C PHE A 23 2.18 -3.04 -5.37
N ALA A 24 3.04 -3.66 -6.18
CA ALA A 24 3.67 -4.92 -5.82
C ALA A 24 5.06 -4.66 -5.22
N LEU A 25 5.38 -5.38 -4.15
CA LEU A 25 6.72 -5.53 -3.62
C LEU A 25 7.54 -6.39 -4.60
N GLY A 26 8.84 -6.10 -4.71
CA GLY A 26 9.75 -6.65 -5.70
C GLY A 26 9.82 -5.78 -6.96
N GLY A 27 10.36 -6.34 -8.02
CA GLY A 27 10.58 -5.67 -9.31
C GLY A 27 12.03 -5.72 -9.78
N GLY A 28 12.36 -4.87 -10.75
CA GLY A 28 13.67 -4.80 -11.39
C GLY A 28 14.31 -3.42 -11.33
N TRP A 29 15.43 -3.25 -12.01
CA TRP A 29 16.22 -2.01 -12.00
C TRP A 29 15.37 -0.80 -12.44
N GLY A 30 15.32 0.24 -11.60
CA GLY A 30 14.54 1.47 -11.84
C GLY A 30 13.00 1.33 -11.71
N ASN A 31 12.49 0.16 -11.32
CA ASN A 31 11.05 -0.07 -11.17
C ASN A 31 10.75 -1.14 -10.12
N ALA A 32 11.13 -0.90 -8.86
CA ALA A 32 11.00 -1.87 -7.78
C ALA A 32 10.58 -1.23 -6.46
N ILE A 33 10.00 -2.01 -5.56
CA ILE A 33 9.80 -1.64 -4.16
C ILE A 33 10.35 -2.78 -3.32
N ASN A 34 11.32 -2.51 -2.46
CA ASN A 34 12.00 -3.52 -1.67
C ASN A 34 11.89 -3.18 -0.18
N TRP A 35 11.97 -4.21 0.66
CA TRP A 35 12.13 -3.99 2.09
C TRP A 35 13.45 -3.29 2.38
N GLN A 36 13.37 -2.17 3.09
CA GLN A 36 14.54 -1.56 3.71
C GLN A 36 14.73 -2.12 5.13
N ASP A 37 13.63 -2.23 5.88
CA ASP A 37 13.61 -2.76 7.24
C ASP A 37 12.23 -3.40 7.48
N TRP A 38 12.21 -4.73 7.61
CA TRP A 38 10.98 -5.48 7.83
C TRP A 38 10.39 -5.24 9.23
N GLU A 39 11.22 -5.17 10.28
CA GLU A 39 10.76 -5.00 11.66
C GLU A 39 10.07 -3.64 11.85
N ARG A 40 10.58 -2.60 11.18
CA ARG A 40 9.98 -1.26 11.18
C ARG A 40 8.96 -1.04 10.09
N ARG A 41 8.64 -2.06 9.29
CA ARG A 41 7.75 -1.98 8.13
C ARG A 41 8.09 -0.82 7.20
N ARG A 42 9.38 -0.68 6.89
CA ARG A 42 9.91 0.33 5.98
C ARG A 42 10.30 -0.26 4.64
N VAL A 43 9.90 0.42 3.58
CA VAL A 43 10.25 0.08 2.21
C VAL A 43 10.99 1.23 1.55
N VAL A 44 11.83 0.86 0.58
CA VAL A 44 12.43 1.78 -0.39
C VAL A 44 11.94 1.37 -1.77
N GLY A 45 11.62 2.34 -2.62
CA GLY A 45 11.20 2.04 -3.98
C GLY A 45 11.72 3.04 -4.99
N TRP A 46 11.77 2.57 -6.23
CA TRP A 46 12.03 3.35 -7.43
C TRP A 46 10.81 3.19 -8.33
N LYS A 47 10.00 4.24 -8.43
CA LYS A 47 8.80 4.28 -9.27
C LYS A 47 8.64 5.70 -9.81
N GLN A 48 8.36 5.83 -11.11
CA GLN A 48 7.94 7.12 -11.68
C GLN A 48 6.67 7.65 -11.01
N ARG A 49 5.76 6.75 -10.65
CA ARG A 49 4.57 7.08 -9.87
C ARG A 49 4.77 6.63 -8.43
N HIS A 50 4.99 7.59 -7.56
CA HIS A 50 5.08 7.34 -6.13
C HIS A 50 3.74 6.86 -5.54
N PRO A 51 3.78 5.95 -4.56
CA PRO A 51 2.61 5.64 -3.76
C PRO A 51 2.17 6.87 -2.96
N LYS A 52 0.89 6.90 -2.60
CA LYS A 52 0.32 7.90 -1.69
C LYS A 52 -0.08 7.22 -0.38
N MET A 53 -0.25 8.01 0.67
CA MET A 53 -0.84 7.52 1.91
C MET A 53 -2.21 6.88 1.63
N GLY A 54 -2.44 5.70 2.19
CA GLY A 54 -3.64 4.89 1.97
C GLY A 54 -3.57 3.94 0.77
N ASP A 55 -2.59 4.09 -0.13
CA ASP A 55 -2.37 3.12 -1.20
C ASP A 55 -1.96 1.75 -0.62
N ARG A 56 -2.13 0.72 -1.45
CA ARG A 56 -1.93 -0.68 -1.07
C ARG A 56 -0.59 -1.18 -1.59
N LEU A 57 0.12 -1.93 -0.76
CA LEU A 57 1.32 -2.70 -1.12
C LEU A 57 1.05 -4.19 -0.93
N ASP A 58 1.27 -4.97 -1.99
CA ASP A 58 1.13 -6.42 -2.01
C ASP A 58 2.51 -7.07 -1.98
N ALA A 59 2.72 -8.01 -1.07
CA ALA A 59 3.97 -8.77 -0.95
C ALA A 59 3.70 -10.27 -1.02
N GLU A 60 4.37 -10.95 -1.96
CA GLU A 60 4.39 -12.40 -2.00
C GLU A 60 5.20 -12.94 -0.82
N MET A 61 4.57 -13.79 0.00
CA MET A 61 5.19 -14.39 1.18
C MET A 61 5.67 -15.80 0.85
N GLN A 62 6.65 -16.30 1.60
CA GLN A 62 7.14 -17.69 1.47
C GLN A 62 6.04 -18.74 1.69
N SER A 63 4.96 -18.41 2.40
CA SER A 63 3.80 -19.27 2.56
C SER A 63 2.96 -19.45 1.29
N GLY A 64 3.28 -18.74 0.21
CA GLY A 64 2.51 -18.71 -1.03
C GLY A 64 1.30 -17.76 -0.99
N ARG A 65 1.07 -17.08 0.14
CA ARG A 65 0.01 -16.08 0.29
C ARG A 65 0.53 -14.68 -0.01
N VAL A 66 -0.37 -13.79 -0.46
CA VAL A 66 -0.05 -12.38 -0.68
C VAL A 66 -0.44 -11.57 0.56
N ALA A 67 0.56 -11.05 1.28
CA ALA A 67 0.33 -10.13 2.38
C ALA A 67 0.01 -8.73 1.85
N VAL A 68 -0.91 -8.05 2.54
CA VAL A 68 -1.39 -6.72 2.18
C VAL A 68 -0.95 -5.73 3.23
N PHE A 69 -0.33 -4.65 2.78
CA PHE A 69 0.07 -3.53 3.60
C PHE A 69 -0.55 -2.23 3.09
N ARG A 70 -0.75 -1.27 3.99
CA ARG A 70 -1.19 0.08 3.65
C ARG A 70 -0.05 1.07 3.85
N PHE A 71 0.19 1.94 2.88
CA PHE A 71 1.14 3.04 3.02
C PHE A 71 0.64 4.05 4.05
N THR A 72 1.38 4.25 5.14
CA THR A 72 1.05 5.19 6.22
C THR A 72 1.84 6.48 6.13
N ASN A 73 3.01 6.45 5.49
CA ASN A 73 3.84 7.63 5.21
C ASN A 73 4.67 7.37 3.95
N VAL A 74 4.84 8.40 3.11
CA VAL A 74 5.67 8.33 1.90
C VAL A 74 6.55 9.57 1.84
N GLU A 75 7.86 9.35 1.83
CA GLU A 75 8.92 10.35 1.79
C GLU A 75 9.60 10.28 0.41
N PRO A 76 9.20 11.15 -0.55
CA PRO A 76 9.84 11.17 -1.86
C PRO A 76 11.28 11.66 -1.75
N CYS A 77 12.19 11.01 -2.47
CA CYS A 77 13.53 11.52 -2.65
C CYS A 77 13.55 12.52 -3.81
N LEU A 78 14.25 13.65 -3.63
CA LEU A 78 14.38 14.65 -4.68
C LEU A 78 15.43 14.25 -5.73
N ASP A 79 16.43 13.47 -5.31
CA ASP A 79 17.51 13.00 -6.17
C ASP A 79 17.99 11.60 -5.73
N PRO A 80 17.74 10.54 -6.52
CA PRO A 80 17.02 10.54 -7.80
C PRO A 80 15.50 10.66 -7.60
N ARG A 81 14.83 11.36 -8.52
CA ARG A 81 13.40 11.73 -8.41
C ARG A 81 12.42 10.56 -8.35
N ASP A 82 12.80 9.40 -8.87
CA ASP A 82 11.98 8.19 -8.87
C ASP A 82 12.09 7.41 -7.56
N MET A 83 13.06 7.74 -6.70
CA MET A 83 13.25 7.06 -5.43
C MET A 83 12.33 7.60 -4.34
N PHE A 84 11.90 6.74 -3.42
CA PHE A 84 11.19 7.12 -2.20
C PHE A 84 11.43 6.13 -1.06
N PHE A 85 11.20 6.62 0.16
CA PHE A 85 11.08 5.80 1.35
C PHE A 85 9.63 5.83 1.82
N ALA A 86 9.15 4.74 2.37
CA ALA A 86 7.80 4.71 2.90
C ALA A 86 7.68 3.78 4.11
N SER A 87 6.73 4.12 4.99
CA SER A 87 6.31 3.27 6.09
C SER A 87 4.96 2.64 5.74
N VAL A 88 4.79 1.38 6.09
CA VAL A 88 3.56 0.62 5.85
C VAL A 88 3.05 -0.03 7.13
N GLU A 89 1.78 -0.41 7.16
CA GLU A 89 1.20 -1.20 8.25
C GLU A 89 0.52 -2.46 7.70
N ASP A 90 0.53 -3.52 8.48
CA ASP A 90 -0.10 -4.80 8.15
C ASP A 90 -1.63 -4.66 8.11
N MET A 91 -2.24 -5.04 6.98
CA MET A 91 -3.70 -5.10 6.82
C MET A 91 -4.23 -6.53 6.91
N GLY A 92 -3.44 -7.52 6.49
CA GLY A 92 -3.84 -8.92 6.43
C GLY A 92 -3.37 -9.59 5.14
N TYR A 93 -4.21 -10.44 4.55
CA TYR A 93 -3.91 -11.11 3.28
C TYR A 93 -4.89 -10.69 2.18
N ALA A 94 -4.47 -10.86 0.92
CA ALA A 94 -5.27 -10.44 -0.23
C ALA A 94 -6.65 -11.13 -0.30
N ASP A 95 -6.77 -12.33 0.26
CA ASP A 95 -8.02 -13.09 0.36
C ASP A 95 -9.09 -12.33 1.18
N ASP A 96 -8.66 -11.57 2.19
CA ASP A 96 -9.52 -10.77 3.06
C ASP A 96 -9.87 -9.40 2.44
N PHE A 97 -9.07 -8.94 1.48
CA PHE A 97 -9.18 -7.64 0.83
C PHE A 97 -9.10 -7.78 -0.69
N PRO A 98 -10.13 -8.33 -1.36
CA PRO A 98 -10.12 -8.43 -2.82
C PRO A 98 -10.06 -7.03 -3.44
N LEU A 99 -9.21 -6.86 -4.45
CA LEU A 99 -9.26 -5.66 -5.29
C LEU A 99 -10.61 -5.65 -6.04
N PRO A 100 -11.22 -4.47 -6.25
CA PRO A 100 -12.39 -4.39 -7.10
C PRO A 100 -12.01 -4.95 -8.49
N PRO A 101 -12.91 -5.69 -9.15
CA PRO A 101 -12.66 -6.18 -10.49
C PRO A 101 -12.28 -5.00 -11.37
N VAL A 102 -11.14 -5.12 -12.07
CA VAL A 102 -10.74 -4.14 -13.06
C VAL A 102 -11.80 -4.20 -14.16
N GLU A 103 -12.70 -3.22 -14.21
CA GLU A 103 -13.59 -3.05 -15.35
C GLU A 103 -12.70 -2.92 -16.59
N LYS A 104 -12.62 -4.01 -17.35
CA LYS A 104 -12.08 -3.95 -18.70
C LYS A 104 -12.99 -2.97 -19.43
N ARG A 105 -12.51 -1.75 -19.67
CA ARG A 105 -13.14 -0.86 -20.64
C ARG A 105 -13.08 -1.59 -21.96
N SER A 106 -14.16 -2.28 -22.29
CA SER A 106 -14.42 -2.80 -23.62
C SER A 106 -14.31 -1.61 -24.55
N LEU A 107 -13.18 -1.52 -25.26
CA LEU A 107 -13.03 -0.64 -26.40
C LEU A 107 -14.00 -1.16 -27.44
N PHE A 108 -15.26 -0.73 -27.36
CA PHE A 108 -16.18 -0.78 -28.48
C PHE A 108 -15.65 0.23 -29.50
N LEU A 109 -14.78 -0.25 -30.39
CA LEU A 109 -14.53 0.41 -31.66
C LEU A 109 -15.83 0.31 -32.46
N THR A 110 -16.50 1.45 -32.63
CA THR A 110 -17.60 1.64 -33.58
C THR A 110 -17.03 2.38 -34.79
#